data_AF-A0A8T4Z3V5-F1
#
_entry.id   AF-A0A8T4Z3V5-F1
#
_cell.length_a   1.000
_cell.length_b   1.000
_cell.length_c   1.000
_cell.angle_alpha   90.00
_cell.angle_beta   90.00
_cell.angle_gamma   90.00
#
_symmetry.space_group_name_H-M   'P 1'
#
loop_
_entity.id
_entity.type
_entity.pdbx_description
1 polymer ?
#
loop_
_entity_poly.entity_id
_entity_poly.type
_entity_poly.pdbx_seq_one_letter_code
_entity_poly.pdbx_strand_id
1 'polypeptide(L)'
;GNLKAFACQQFRCSRCGSKFRRIPLKGVCTRCGGKISLTVHRGAIEKYLGVAERLVEKYNMGPYHEQRLRLIADEINSLFKEKHMQKQPNLIDFM
;
A
#
# COMPACT_ATOMS: atom_id res chain seq x y z
N GLY A 1 -1.95 1.63 -12.75
CA GLY A 1 -0.96 1.13 -11.78
C GLY A 1 -1.63 0.84 -10.46
N ASN A 2 -1.09 -0.11 -9.69
CA ASN A 2 -1.68 -0.53 -8.41
C ASN A 2 -1.80 0.63 -7.40
N LEU A 3 -0.91 1.62 -7.45
CA LEU A 3 -0.97 2.83 -6.62
C LEU A 3 -2.24 3.66 -6.86
N LYS A 4 -2.52 4.03 -8.13
CA LYS A 4 -3.77 4.71 -8.52
C LYS A 4 -5.00 3.86 -8.16
N ALA A 5 -4.93 2.55 -8.38
CA ALA A 5 -6.01 1.64 -8.02
C ALA A 5 -6.27 1.63 -6.51
N PHE A 6 -5.22 1.66 -5.68
CA PHE A 6 -5.32 1.74 -4.22
C PHE A 6 -6.02 3.03 -3.75
N ALA A 7 -5.68 4.18 -4.34
CA ALA A 7 -6.31 5.46 -4.01
C ALA A 7 -7.79 5.53 -4.41
N CYS A 8 -8.18 4.86 -5.49
CA CYS A 8 -9.56 4.88 -6.01
C CYS A 8 -10.33 3.58 -5.75
N GLN A 9 -9.83 2.67 -4.91
CA GLN A 9 -10.37 1.33 -4.77
C GLN A 9 -11.79 1.30 -4.20
N GLN A 10 -12.51 0.24 -4.53
CA GLN A 10 -13.73 -0.13 -3.84
C GLN A 10 -13.40 -1.02 -2.64
N PHE A 11 -14.30 -1.01 -1.67
CA PHE A 11 -14.21 -1.83 -0.48
C PHE A 11 -15.21 -2.98 -0.56
N ARG A 12 -14.85 -4.14 -0.01
CA ARG A 12 -15.69 -5.34 -0.06
C ARG A 12 -15.95 -5.85 1.35
N CYS A 13 -17.18 -6.24 1.64
CA CYS A 13 -17.46 -6.99 2.88
C CYS A 13 -16.89 -8.41 2.78
N SER A 14 -16.12 -8.83 3.79
CA SER A 14 -15.53 -10.17 3.82
C SER A 14 -16.59 -11.28 3.93
N ARG A 15 -17.71 -11.00 4.60
CA ARG A 15 -18.78 -11.98 4.86
C ARG A 15 -19.77 -12.13 3.70
N CYS A 16 -20.39 -11.02 3.25
CA CYS A 16 -21.45 -11.08 2.23
C CYS A 16 -21.03 -10.59 0.84
N GLY A 17 -19.78 -10.13 0.66
CA GLY A 17 -19.27 -9.68 -0.63
C GLY A 17 -19.85 -8.37 -1.17
N SER A 18 -20.71 -7.68 -0.42
CA SER A 18 -21.23 -6.36 -0.79
C SER A 18 -20.08 -5.37 -1.06
N LYS A 19 -20.19 -4.61 -2.14
CA LYS A 19 -19.17 -3.66 -2.60
C LYS A 19 -19.60 -2.24 -2.25
N PHE A 20 -18.64 -1.43 -1.82
CA PHE A 20 -18.86 -0.04 -1.43
C PHE A 20 -17.81 0.85 -2.10
N ARG A 21 -18.25 1.97 -2.69
CA ARG A 21 -17.32 2.97 -3.23
C ARG A 21 -16.60 3.75 -2.12
N ARG A 22 -17.26 3.95 -0.97
CA ARG A 22 -16.70 4.59 0.23
C ARG A 22 -17.10 3.76 1.46
N ILE A 23 -16.26 3.73 2.48
CA ILE A 23 -16.57 3.03 3.73
C ILE A 23 -17.78 3.73 4.39
N PRO A 24 -18.83 3.00 4.79
CA PRO A 24 -19.94 3.58 5.57
C PRO A 24 -19.44 4.22 6.86
N LEU A 25 -20.09 5.29 7.33
CA LEU A 25 -19.69 5.99 8.56
C LEU A 25 -19.68 5.10 9.81
N LYS A 26 -20.53 4.06 9.84
CA LYS A 26 -20.56 3.06 10.91
C LYS A 26 -19.34 2.12 10.91
N GLY A 27 -18.49 2.14 9.87
CA GLY A 27 -17.31 1.28 9.73
C GLY A 27 -17.60 -0.20 9.43
N VAL A 28 -18.87 -0.62 9.45
CA VAL A 28 -19.31 -2.01 9.20
C VAL A 28 -20.18 -2.11 7.96
N CYS A 29 -20.31 -3.33 7.42
CA CYS A 29 -21.21 -3.59 6.30
C CYS A 29 -22.66 -3.28 6.69
N THR A 30 -23.31 -2.39 5.93
CA THR A 30 -24.70 -1.99 6.16
C THR A 30 -25.72 -3.13 5.98
N ARG A 31 -25.36 -4.22 5.29
CA ARG A 31 -26.26 -5.37 5.06
C ARG A 31 -26.14 -6.48 6.09
N CYS A 32 -24.94 -6.80 6.57
CA CYS A 32 -24.70 -7.99 7.39
C CYS A 32 -23.85 -7.75 8.65
N GLY A 33 -23.45 -6.51 8.91
CA GLY A 33 -22.58 -6.15 10.04
C GLY A 33 -21.13 -6.65 9.91
N GLY A 34 -20.79 -7.34 8.81
CA GLY A 34 -19.44 -7.90 8.60
C GLY A 34 -18.37 -6.83 8.36
N LYS A 35 -17.11 -7.22 8.59
CA LYS A 35 -15.93 -6.39 8.34
C LYS A 35 -15.82 -6.03 6.86
N ILE A 36 -15.42 -4.79 6.60
CA ILE A 36 -15.11 -4.29 5.28
C ILE A 36 -13.59 -4.34 5.08
N SER A 37 -13.14 -4.95 3.99
CA SER A 37 -11.73 -5.06 3.62
C SER A 37 -11.41 -4.25 2.37
N LEU A 38 -10.13 -3.87 2.26
CA LEU A 38 -9.54 -3.32 1.04
C LEU A 38 -9.55 -4.39 -0.06
N THR A 39 -9.53 -3.97 -1.32
CA THR A 39 -9.40 -4.85 -2.49
C THR A 39 -7.99 -4.82 -3.05
N VAL A 40 -7.28 -3.71 -2.88
CA VAL A 40 -5.86 -3.54 -3.19
C VAL A 40 -5.13 -3.30 -1.89
N HIS A 41 -4.11 -4.11 -1.63
CA HIS A 41 -3.28 -4.02 -0.42
C HIS A 41 -1.94 -3.37 -0.72
N ARG A 42 -1.33 -2.74 0.30
CA ARG A 42 0.00 -2.11 0.22
C ARG A 42 1.05 -3.04 -0.39
N GLY A 43 1.11 -4.29 0.06
CA GLY A 43 2.07 -5.27 -0.46
C GLY A 43 1.97 -5.51 -1.97
N ALA A 44 0.76 -5.38 -2.57
CA ALA A 44 0.60 -5.51 -4.02
C ALA A 44 1.18 -4.34 -4.81
N ILE A 45 1.45 -3.21 -4.15
CA ILE A 45 2.03 -2.00 -4.74
C ILE A 45 3.57 -2.06 -4.63
N GLU A 46 4.07 -2.43 -3.45
CA GLU A 46 5.52 -2.41 -3.14
C GLU A 46 6.28 -3.63 -3.69
N LYS A 47 5.59 -4.74 -3.99
CA LYS A 47 6.19 -6.04 -4.37
C LYS A 47 7.32 -5.94 -5.40
N TYR A 48 7.20 -5.03 -6.37
CA TYR A 48 8.13 -4.94 -7.50
C TYR A 48 9.06 -3.72 -7.46
N LEU A 49 8.92 -2.83 -6.47
CA LEU A 49 9.71 -1.59 -6.42
C LEU A 49 11.21 -1.88 -6.34
N GLY A 50 11.64 -2.68 -5.34
CA GLY A 50 13.05 -3.07 -5.20
C GLY A 50 13.57 -3.97 -6.31
N VAL A 51 12.70 -4.73 -7.00
CA VAL A 51 13.12 -5.48 -8.20
C VAL A 51 13.41 -4.52 -9.34
N ALA A 52 12.57 -3.51 -9.54
CA ALA A 52 12.74 -2.51 -10.58
C ALA A 52 13.99 -1.67 -10.35
N GLU A 53 14.26 -1.24 -9.11
CA GLU A 53 15.48 -0.50 -8.74
C GLU A 53 16.75 -1.28 -9.13
N ARG A 54 16.84 -2.55 -8.70
CA ARG A 54 17.98 -3.41 -9.06
C ARG A 54 18.17 -3.58 -10.56
N LEU A 55 17.09 -3.63 -11.34
CA LEU A 55 17.19 -3.75 -12.80
C LEU A 55 17.70 -2.46 -13.44
N VAL A 56 17.23 -1.31 -12.97
CA VAL A 56 17.69 -0.01 -13.47
C VAL A 56 19.18 0.19 -13.17
N GLU A 57 19.62 -0.14 -11.96
CA GLU A 57 21.04 -0.09 -11.57
C GLU A 57 21.89 -1.08 -12.38
N LYS A 58 21.47 -2.35 -12.46
CA LYS A 58 22.23 -3.42 -13.13
C LYS A 58 22.47 -3.13 -14.61
N TYR A 59 21.46 -2.59 -15.30
CA TYR A 59 21.53 -2.35 -16.74
C TYR A 59 21.81 -0.89 -17.10
N ASN A 60 22.08 -0.02 -16.11
CA ASN A 60 22.34 1.41 -16.30
C ASN A 60 21.35 2.07 -17.26
N MET A 61 20.05 1.96 -16.96
CA MET A 61 18.96 2.40 -17.85
C MET A 61 18.87 3.94 -18.00
N GLY A 62 19.73 4.70 -17.34
CA GLY A 62 19.81 6.15 -17.44
C GLY A 62 18.90 6.91 -16.47
N PRO A 63 19.05 8.25 -16.42
CA PRO A 63 18.55 9.07 -15.33
C PRO A 63 17.02 9.14 -15.25
N TYR A 64 16.32 9.02 -16.38
CA TYR A 64 14.85 9.06 -16.40
C TYR A 64 14.24 7.91 -15.59
N HIS A 65 14.77 6.70 -15.74
CA HIS A 65 14.24 5.51 -15.07
C HIS A 65 14.54 5.54 -13.57
N GLU A 66 15.74 5.97 -13.19
CA GLU A 66 16.13 6.17 -11.79
C GLU A 66 15.25 7.21 -11.09
N GLN A 67 15.10 8.39 -11.69
CA GLN A 67 14.26 9.45 -11.14
C GLN A 67 12.79 9.03 -11.06
N ARG A 68 12.29 8.33 -12.07
CA ARG A 68 10.90 7.86 -12.08
C ARG A 68 10.63 6.86 -10.95
N LEU A 69 11.55 5.92 -10.70
CA LEU A 69 11.42 4.99 -9.58
C LEU A 69 11.49 5.71 -8.23
N ARG A 70 12.42 6.68 -8.09
CA ARG A 70 12.51 7.52 -6.89
C ARG A 70 11.19 8.26 -6.61
N LEU A 71 10.60 8.90 -7.61
CA LEU A 71 9.32 9.59 -7.46
C LEU A 71 8.19 8.64 -7.04
N ILE A 72 8.14 7.43 -7.59
CA ILE A 72 7.16 6.41 -7.20
C ILE A 72 7.39 5.96 -5.75
N ALA A 73 8.64 5.77 -5.34
CA ALA A 73 9.00 5.42 -3.97
C ALA A 73 8.57 6.50 -2.98
N ASP A 74 8.82 7.77 -3.30
CA ASP A 74 8.42 8.92 -2.49
C ASP A 74 6.89 9.03 -2.39
N GLU A 75 6.16 8.80 -3.49
CA GLU A 75 4.70 8.80 -3.51
C GLU A 75 4.13 7.69 -2.59
N ILE A 76 4.72 6.49 -2.65
CA ILE A 76 4.36 5.37 -1.76
C ILE A 76 4.62 5.75 -0.29
N ASN A 77 5.81 6.28 0.03
CA ASN A 77 6.16 6.67 1.40
C ASN A 77 5.24 7.78 1.95
N SER A 78 4.85 8.73 1.11
CA SER A 78 3.93 9.80 1.48
C SER A 78 2.50 9.30 1.71
N LEU A 79 2.00 8.40 0.87
CA LEU A 79 0.67 7.80 1.02
C LEU A 79 0.57 6.87 2.24
N PHE A 80 1.65 6.14 2.51
CA PHE A 80 1.76 5.21 3.64
C PHE A 80 2.66 5.79 4.74
N LYS A 81 2.40 7.03 5.20
CA LYS A 81 3.04 7.53 6.42
C LYS A 81 2.87 6.51 7.53
N GLU A 82 3.98 6.12 8.16
CA GLU A 82 3.94 5.24 9.32
C GLU A 82 3.03 5.90 10.36
N LYS A 83 1.83 5.35 10.56
CA LYS A 83 1.27 5.41 11.90
C LYS A 83 2.36 4.76 12.74
N HIS A 84 2.96 5.51 13.67
CA HIS A 84 3.85 4.98 14.70
C HIS A 84 3.09 3.88 15.46
N MET A 85 2.94 2.70 14.86
CA MET A 85 2.85 1.47 15.60
C MET A 85 4.23 1.37 16.18
N GLN A 86 4.31 1.50 17.49
CA GLN A 86 5.54 1.30 18.24
C GLN A 86 6.13 -0.01 17.76
N LYS A 87 7.14 0.08 16.88
CA LYS A 87 7.90 -1.09 16.45
C LYS A 87 8.47 -1.63 17.74
N GLN A 88 8.22 -2.90 18.03
CA GLN A 88 8.83 -3.55 19.18
C GLN A 88 10.34 -3.28 19.08
N PRO A 89 10.94 -2.54 20.03
CA PRO A 89 12.36 -2.23 19.96
C PRO A 89 13.15 -3.54 20.02
N ASN A 90 14.25 -3.62 19.27
CA ASN A 90 15.08 -4.81 19.32
C ASN A 90 15.75 -4.87 20.68
N LEU A 91 15.92 -6.08 21.24
CA LEU A 91 16.59 -6.25 22.53
C LEU A 91 18.01 -5.67 22.54
N ILE A 92 18.67 -5.64 21.38
CA ILE A 92 20.02 -5.09 21.17
C ILE A 92 20.05 -3.57 21.34
N ASP A 93 18.94 -2.87 21.07
CA ASP A 93 18.86 -1.42 21.25
C ASP A 93 18.87 -1.00 22.74
N PHE A 94 18.89 -1.96 23.67
CA PHE A 94 18.95 -1.75 25.12
C PHE A 94 20.30 -2.11 25.77
N MET A 95 21.28 -2.58 25.00
CA MET A 95 22.66 -2.83 25.45
C MET A 95 23.60 -1.73 24.99
#